data_AF-A0ABD0YB14-F1
#
_entry.id   AF-A0ABD0YB14-F1
#
_cell.length_a   1.000
_cell.length_b   1.000
_cell.length_c   1.000
_cell.angle_alpha   90.00
_cell.angle_beta   90.00
_cell.angle_gamma   90.00
#
_symmetry.space_group_name_H-M   'P 1'
#
loop_
_entity.id
_entity.type
_entity.pdbx_description
1 polymer ?
#
loop_
_entity_poly.entity_id
_entity_poly.type
_entity_poly.pdbx_seq_one_letter_code
_entity_poly.pdbx_strand_id
1 'polypeptide(L)'
;EVEAEAPPRTPARAKVEPQEKENLPEERLLWRVRKYTRLRYLAVAAPQGARQFFYSWQHARKRWWRMLSAEPGRFSFADAPADSKELPDDGVGEEVKILASFDWGQHCLETACYHGAALFQNLDIPSQNLFSIRANGKRCPPHLVEFSCNLELGAFTYIADCLKDRKPARSVCMFHRKLAPYKFAFAAPPVSSSDELDELKSLCRCLGLDLRKHGLTALLPSPVEFGKKALSHQVTFHDGLGVPYVLVVRPETLKTGIAGLRGRDTTLEVRSTSLWFTLEVDVHS
;
A
#
# COMPACT_ATOMS: atom_id res chain seq x y z
N GLU A 1 15.16 -19.65 -21.50
CA GLU A 1 15.18 -18.18 -21.51
C GLU A 1 14.02 -17.68 -22.35
N VAL A 2 13.00 -17.11 -21.70
CA VAL A 2 11.93 -16.37 -22.39
C VAL A 2 11.96 -15.01 -21.73
N GLU A 3 12.67 -14.09 -22.37
CA GLU A 3 12.85 -12.72 -21.94
C GLU A 3 11.53 -11.97 -22.17
N ALA A 4 10.79 -11.71 -21.09
CA ALA A 4 9.58 -10.91 -21.14
C ALA A 4 9.98 -9.45 -21.39
N GLU A 5 9.79 -9.01 -22.62
CA GLU A 5 10.03 -7.64 -23.08
C GLU A 5 9.23 -6.66 -22.21
N ALA A 6 9.95 -5.81 -21.45
CA ALA A 6 9.34 -4.78 -20.64
C ALA A 6 8.67 -3.73 -21.56
N PRO A 7 7.43 -3.29 -21.27
CA PRO A 7 6.75 -2.33 -22.12
C PRO A 7 7.52 -0.99 -22.19
N PRO A 8 7.41 -0.26 -23.31
CA PRO A 8 8.17 0.96 -23.54
C PRO A 8 7.92 1.99 -22.44
N ARG A 9 9.00 2.61 -21.94
CA ARG A 9 8.93 3.67 -20.91
C ARG A 9 8.28 4.93 -21.49
N THR A 10 6.97 5.03 -21.34
CA THR A 10 6.19 6.25 -21.61
C THR A 10 6.61 7.36 -20.64
N PRO A 11 6.79 8.62 -21.07
CA PRO A 11 7.00 9.73 -20.15
C PRO A 11 5.75 9.88 -19.28
N ALA A 12 5.88 9.56 -17.99
CA ALA A 12 4.78 9.55 -17.07
C ALA A 12 5.09 10.37 -15.83
N ARG A 13 4.11 11.17 -15.39
CA ARG A 13 4.25 12.02 -14.21
C ARG A 13 3.26 11.57 -13.14
N ALA A 14 3.78 11.05 -12.04
CA ALA A 14 3.01 10.82 -10.83
C ALA A 14 3.05 12.09 -9.96
N LYS A 15 1.90 12.52 -9.44
CA LYS A 15 1.82 13.64 -8.50
C LYS A 15 0.92 13.27 -7.33
N VAL A 16 1.34 13.67 -6.13
CA VAL A 16 0.63 13.47 -4.86
C VAL A 16 0.21 14.84 -4.35
N GLU A 17 -1.10 15.10 -4.21
CA GLU A 17 -1.62 16.39 -3.80
C GLU A 17 -2.82 16.27 -2.83
N PRO A 18 -2.94 17.14 -1.82
CA PRO A 18 -4.16 17.27 -1.02
C PRO A 18 -5.29 17.96 -1.81
N GLN A 19 -6.53 17.50 -1.65
CA GLN A 19 -7.73 18.07 -2.28
C GLN A 19 -8.93 18.12 -1.31
N GLU A 20 -9.88 19.00 -1.58
CA GLU A 20 -11.17 19.16 -0.88
C GLU A 20 -12.31 19.03 -1.90
N LYS A 21 -13.40 18.30 -1.59
CA LYS A 21 -14.56 18.13 -2.49
C LYS A 21 -15.76 18.94 -1.99
N GLU A 22 -16.38 19.69 -2.90
CA GLU A 22 -17.65 20.41 -2.68
C GLU A 22 -18.87 19.45 -2.60
N ASN A 23 -19.92 19.92 -1.93
CA ASN A 23 -20.99 19.13 -1.30
C ASN A 23 -21.81 18.19 -2.22
N LEU A 24 -22.21 17.03 -1.67
CA LEU A 24 -23.09 16.00 -2.25
C LEU A 24 -23.96 15.43 -1.11
N PRO A 25 -25.21 14.99 -1.37
CA PRO A 25 -26.23 14.71 -0.36
C PRO A 25 -25.87 13.56 0.59
N GLU A 26 -26.42 13.64 1.81
CA GLU A 26 -25.92 13.01 3.06
C GLU A 26 -26.16 11.51 3.23
N GLU A 27 -26.94 10.87 2.38
CA GLU A 27 -27.46 9.54 2.70
C GLU A 27 -26.70 8.43 1.96
N ARG A 28 -25.87 7.69 2.73
CA ARG A 28 -25.39 6.29 2.54
C ARG A 28 -23.88 6.04 2.63
N LEU A 29 -23.04 7.04 2.88
CA LEU A 29 -21.60 6.80 3.08
C LEU A 29 -21.22 7.01 4.55
N LEU A 30 -21.08 5.92 5.30
CA LEU A 30 -20.63 5.93 6.71
C LEU A 30 -19.24 6.56 6.90
N TRP A 31 -18.46 6.72 5.83
CA TRP A 31 -17.15 7.35 5.84
C TRP A 31 -17.03 8.38 4.71
N ARG A 32 -16.85 9.65 5.09
CA ARG A 32 -16.58 10.75 4.16
C ARG A 32 -15.34 11.52 4.60
N VAL A 33 -14.25 11.35 3.85
CA VAL A 33 -13.00 12.08 4.08
C VAL A 33 -13.10 13.46 3.43
N ARG A 34 -13.10 14.54 4.23
CA ARG A 34 -13.19 15.93 3.73
C ARG A 34 -11.92 16.38 2.99
N LYS A 35 -10.76 15.95 3.49
CA LYS A 35 -9.44 16.22 2.91
C LYS A 35 -8.70 14.92 2.71
N TYR A 36 -8.28 14.66 1.47
CA TYR A 36 -7.60 13.42 1.11
C TYR A 36 -6.42 13.70 0.19
N THR A 37 -5.44 12.81 0.25
CA THR A 37 -4.27 12.73 -0.60
C THR A 37 -4.62 11.96 -1.85
N ARG A 38 -4.56 12.66 -2.97
CA ARG A 38 -4.84 12.07 -4.28
C ARG A 38 -3.54 11.72 -4.98
N LEU A 39 -3.39 10.46 -5.37
CA LEU A 39 -2.35 10.03 -6.30
C LEU A 39 -2.91 10.09 -7.71
N ARG A 40 -2.34 10.95 -8.56
CA ARG A 40 -2.65 11.01 -9.99
C ARG A 40 -1.47 10.56 -10.81
N TYR A 41 -1.77 9.75 -11.82
CA TYR A 41 -0.83 9.31 -12.84
C TYR A 41 -1.39 9.66 -14.21
N LEU A 42 -0.62 10.46 -14.95
CA LEU A 42 -0.97 10.91 -16.30
C LEU A 42 0.01 10.27 -17.28
N ALA A 43 -0.52 9.46 -18.19
CA ALA A 43 0.23 8.85 -19.29
C ALA A 43 -0.18 9.51 -20.61
N VAL A 44 0.82 10.06 -21.30
CA VAL A 44 0.65 10.66 -22.62
C VAL A 44 1.30 9.73 -23.65
N ALA A 45 0.51 9.21 -24.58
CA ALA A 45 0.98 8.23 -25.55
C ALA A 45 0.35 8.43 -26.93
N ALA A 46 0.89 7.75 -27.94
CA ALA A 46 0.30 7.72 -29.27
C ALA A 46 -1.10 7.05 -29.24
N PRO A 47 -2.04 7.44 -30.13
CA PRO A 47 -3.42 6.96 -30.10
C PRO A 47 -3.58 5.45 -29.96
N GLN A 48 -2.85 4.67 -30.80
CA GLN A 48 -2.91 3.21 -30.79
C GLN A 48 -2.36 2.61 -29.49
N GLY A 49 -1.26 3.16 -28.97
CA GLY A 49 -0.64 2.68 -27.73
C GLY A 49 -1.38 3.11 -26.47
N ALA A 50 -2.03 4.28 -26.48
CA ALA A 50 -2.72 4.83 -25.31
C ALA A 50 -3.92 3.98 -24.89
N ARG A 51 -4.73 3.52 -25.84
CA ARG A 51 -5.91 2.68 -25.55
C ARG A 51 -5.50 1.29 -25.06
N GLN A 52 -4.49 0.67 -25.68
CA GLN A 52 -3.92 -0.59 -25.19
C GLN A 52 -3.31 -0.43 -23.79
N PHE A 53 -2.61 0.69 -23.54
CA PHE A 53 -2.09 1.02 -22.23
C PHE A 53 -3.21 1.15 -21.19
N PHE A 54 -4.30 1.86 -21.49
CA PHE A 54 -5.46 2.00 -20.60
C PHE A 54 -6.01 0.64 -20.14
N TYR A 55 -6.31 -0.27 -21.08
CA TYR A 55 -6.82 -1.60 -20.75
C TYR A 55 -5.79 -2.46 -20.00
N SER A 56 -4.54 -2.48 -20.42
CA SER A 56 -3.52 -3.29 -19.72
C SER A 56 -3.25 -2.78 -18.30
N TRP A 57 -3.24 -1.46 -18.12
CA TRP A 57 -2.94 -0.83 -16.83
C TRP A 57 -4.10 -1.01 -15.84
N GLN A 58 -5.37 -0.96 -16.26
CA GLN A 58 -6.50 -1.24 -15.37
C GLN A 58 -6.39 -2.62 -14.69
N HIS A 59 -5.98 -3.64 -15.45
CA HIS A 59 -5.78 -5.00 -14.94
C HIS A 59 -4.58 -5.08 -14.01
N ALA A 60 -3.48 -4.40 -14.36
CA ALA A 60 -2.30 -4.31 -13.50
C ALA A 60 -2.64 -3.63 -12.15
N ARG A 61 -3.40 -2.54 -12.17
CA ARG A 61 -3.85 -1.81 -10.97
C ARG A 61 -4.78 -2.66 -10.11
N LYS A 62 -5.79 -3.33 -10.70
CA LYS A 62 -6.64 -4.27 -9.96
C LYS A 62 -5.83 -5.42 -9.34
N ARG A 63 -4.86 -5.98 -10.08
CA ARG A 63 -3.96 -7.02 -9.55
C ARG A 63 -3.14 -6.51 -8.37
N TRP A 64 -2.64 -5.27 -8.45
CA TRP A 64 -1.90 -4.65 -7.36
C TRP A 64 -2.74 -4.52 -6.08
N TRP A 65 -3.99 -4.06 -6.19
CA TRP A 65 -4.92 -3.99 -5.05
C TRP A 65 -5.20 -5.38 -4.43
N ARG A 66 -5.36 -6.39 -5.28
CA ARG A 66 -5.59 -7.78 -4.84
C ARG A 66 -4.39 -8.41 -4.15
N MET A 67 -3.17 -8.08 -4.59
CA MET A 67 -1.94 -8.71 -4.11
C MET A 67 -1.65 -8.43 -2.63
N LEU A 68 -2.06 -7.27 -2.11
CA LEU A 68 -1.77 -6.85 -0.74
C LEU A 68 -2.95 -7.08 0.23
N SER A 69 -4.05 -7.64 -0.27
CA SER A 69 -5.26 -7.89 0.51
C SER A 69 -5.33 -9.33 1.01
N ALA A 70 -5.89 -9.50 2.21
CA ALA A 70 -6.25 -10.79 2.77
C ALA A 70 -7.49 -11.40 2.09
N GLU A 71 -8.35 -10.58 1.46
CA GLU A 71 -9.54 -11.01 0.71
C GLU A 71 -9.52 -10.47 -0.74
N PRO A 72 -8.74 -11.08 -1.65
CA PRO A 72 -8.60 -10.60 -3.04
C PRO A 72 -9.90 -10.57 -3.85
N GLY A 73 -10.95 -11.30 -3.42
CA GLY A 73 -12.27 -11.30 -4.05
C GLY A 73 -13.05 -10.00 -3.87
N ARG A 74 -12.62 -9.14 -2.94
CA ARG A 74 -13.28 -7.86 -2.62
C ARG A 74 -13.25 -6.86 -3.77
N PHE A 75 -12.23 -6.95 -4.63
CA PHE A 75 -11.95 -5.94 -5.64
C PHE A 75 -12.62 -6.29 -6.96
N SER A 76 -13.48 -5.39 -7.43
CA SER A 76 -14.19 -5.51 -8.70
C SER A 76 -13.92 -4.30 -9.60
N PHE A 77 -14.25 -4.44 -10.88
CA PHE A 77 -14.44 -3.27 -11.72
C PHE A 77 -15.91 -2.87 -11.62
N ALA A 78 -16.18 -1.57 -11.75
CA ALA A 78 -17.48 -1.05 -12.12
C ALA A 78 -17.34 -0.29 -13.42
N ASP A 79 -18.20 -0.63 -14.36
CA ASP A 79 -18.30 0.05 -15.64
C ASP A 79 -18.97 1.41 -15.44
N ALA A 80 -18.71 2.35 -16.35
CA ALA A 80 -19.34 3.66 -16.35
C ALA A 80 -20.88 3.53 -16.30
N PRO A 81 -21.60 4.45 -15.64
CA PRO A 81 -23.05 4.41 -15.59
C PRO A 81 -23.63 4.38 -17.01
N ALA A 82 -24.68 3.57 -17.19
CA ALA A 82 -25.38 3.33 -18.46
C ALA A 82 -25.97 4.60 -19.11
N ASP A 83 -26.02 5.73 -18.39
CA ASP A 83 -26.45 7.03 -18.89
C ASP A 83 -25.34 7.81 -19.63
N SER A 84 -24.13 7.25 -19.72
CA SER A 84 -23.12 7.75 -20.66
C SER A 84 -23.58 7.44 -22.08
N LYS A 85 -24.28 8.42 -22.67
CA LYS A 85 -24.60 8.52 -24.11
C LYS A 85 -23.50 7.88 -24.94
N GLU A 86 -23.91 6.99 -25.86
CA GLU A 86 -23.13 6.41 -26.96
C GLU A 86 -21.66 6.85 -26.94
N LEU A 87 -20.82 6.09 -26.21
CA LEU A 87 -19.38 6.30 -26.26
C LEU A 87 -18.99 6.30 -27.75
N PRO A 88 -18.27 7.33 -28.23
CA PRO A 88 -17.80 7.33 -29.62
C PRO A 88 -16.97 6.06 -29.88
N ASP A 89 -16.97 5.58 -31.13
CA ASP A 89 -16.33 4.31 -31.54
C ASP A 89 -14.83 4.22 -31.14
N ASP A 90 -14.21 5.38 -30.92
CA ASP A 90 -12.84 5.53 -30.47
C ASP A 90 -12.62 5.34 -28.96
N GLY A 91 -13.69 5.20 -28.16
CA GLY A 91 -13.69 4.97 -26.71
C GLY A 91 -13.42 6.21 -25.87
N VAL A 92 -13.35 7.41 -26.47
CA VAL A 92 -13.01 8.65 -25.75
C VAL A 92 -14.08 8.97 -24.70
N GLY A 93 -13.64 9.20 -23.46
CA GLY A 93 -14.52 9.41 -22.30
C GLY A 93 -14.83 8.13 -21.51
N GLU A 94 -14.26 6.98 -21.89
CA GLU A 94 -14.38 5.74 -21.12
C GLU A 94 -13.79 5.91 -19.71
N GLU A 95 -14.62 5.62 -18.70
CA GLU A 95 -14.28 5.68 -17.28
C GLU A 95 -14.49 4.29 -16.66
N VAL A 96 -13.45 3.76 -16.03
CA VAL A 96 -13.52 2.50 -15.29
C VAL A 96 -13.16 2.76 -13.83
N LYS A 97 -13.96 2.21 -12.92
CA LYS A 97 -13.75 2.32 -11.47
C LYS A 97 -13.29 1.00 -10.89
N ILE A 98 -12.27 1.02 -10.05
CA ILE A 98 -11.88 -0.12 -9.21
C ILE A 98 -12.57 0.05 -7.86
N LEU A 99 -13.45 -0.89 -7.52
CA LEU A 99 -14.23 -0.86 -6.30
C LEU A 99 -13.70 -1.89 -5.27
N ALA A 100 -13.91 -1.59 -3.99
CA ALA A 100 -13.82 -2.57 -2.90
C ALA A 100 -15.17 -2.73 -2.21
N SER A 101 -15.63 -3.97 -2.08
CA SER A 101 -16.93 -4.33 -1.50
C SER A 101 -16.82 -4.71 -0.03
N PHE A 102 -17.46 -3.97 0.87
CA PHE A 102 -17.55 -4.31 2.30
C PHE A 102 -18.99 -4.61 2.69
N ASP A 103 -19.18 -5.15 3.89
CA ASP A 103 -20.52 -5.50 4.41
C ASP A 103 -21.42 -4.26 4.53
N TRP A 104 -20.82 -3.07 4.65
CA TRP A 104 -21.51 -1.78 4.67
C TRP A 104 -21.59 -1.07 3.31
N GLY A 105 -21.12 -1.68 2.23
CA GLY A 105 -21.24 -1.15 0.87
C GLY A 105 -19.93 -1.09 0.08
N GLN A 106 -20.04 -0.60 -1.16
CA GLN A 106 -18.93 -0.51 -2.11
C GLN A 106 -18.26 0.87 -2.10
N HIS A 107 -16.94 0.88 -2.16
CA HIS A 107 -16.12 2.09 -2.17
C HIS A 107 -15.27 2.15 -3.43
N CYS A 108 -15.26 3.29 -4.12
CA CYS A 108 -14.43 3.51 -5.30
C CYS A 108 -13.00 3.91 -4.90
N LEU A 109 -12.04 3.01 -5.12
CA LEU A 109 -10.64 3.22 -4.71
C LEU A 109 -9.85 4.03 -5.74
N GLU A 110 -10.03 3.66 -7.00
CA GLU A 110 -9.24 4.18 -8.11
C GLU A 110 -10.15 4.34 -9.33
N THR A 111 -10.00 5.47 -10.01
CA THR A 111 -10.70 5.78 -11.26
C THR A 111 -9.67 5.86 -12.37
N ALA A 112 -9.96 5.19 -13.48
CA ALA A 112 -9.20 5.25 -14.72
C ALA A 112 -10.06 5.95 -15.77
N CYS A 113 -9.52 6.97 -16.43
CA CYS A 113 -10.19 7.71 -17.49
C CYS A 113 -9.32 7.72 -18.75
N TYR A 114 -9.92 7.44 -19.89
CA TYR A 114 -9.31 7.66 -21.19
C TYR A 114 -9.87 8.94 -21.83
N HIS A 115 -9.06 9.99 -21.81
CA HIS A 115 -9.46 11.34 -22.27
C HIS A 115 -9.25 11.55 -23.78
N GLY A 116 -8.60 10.60 -24.46
CA GLY A 116 -8.28 10.72 -25.88
C GLY A 116 -7.42 11.96 -26.19
N ALA A 117 -7.63 12.53 -27.38
CA ALA A 117 -6.92 13.72 -27.84
C ALA A 117 -7.62 15.05 -27.47
N ALA A 118 -8.81 15.02 -26.87
CA ALA A 118 -9.68 16.19 -26.72
C ALA A 118 -8.98 17.36 -25.99
N LEU A 119 -8.22 17.06 -24.93
CA LEU A 119 -7.46 18.06 -24.19
C LEU A 119 -6.39 18.77 -25.02
N PHE A 120 -5.79 18.07 -25.99
CA PHE A 120 -4.75 18.62 -26.84
C PHE A 120 -5.33 19.33 -28.07
N GLN A 121 -6.48 18.89 -28.57
CA GLN A 121 -7.19 19.52 -29.69
C GLN A 121 -7.78 20.88 -29.32
N ASN A 122 -8.14 21.07 -28.05
CA ASN A 122 -8.73 22.32 -27.56
C ASN A 122 -7.70 23.40 -27.18
N LEU A 123 -6.40 23.14 -27.38
CA LEU A 123 -5.33 24.13 -27.12
C LEU A 123 -5.20 25.15 -28.25
N ASP A 124 -4.45 26.23 -28.02
CA ASP A 124 -4.07 27.19 -29.06
C ASP A 124 -3.13 26.55 -30.10
N ILE A 125 -3.15 27.05 -31.35
CA ILE A 125 -2.40 26.51 -32.48
C ILE A 125 -0.89 26.31 -32.17
N PRO A 126 -0.19 27.27 -31.52
CA PRO A 126 1.19 27.07 -31.08
C PRO A 126 1.37 25.84 -30.18
N SER A 127 0.51 25.68 -29.17
CA SER A 127 0.56 24.53 -28.26
C SER A 127 0.18 23.22 -28.94
N GLN A 128 -0.81 23.23 -29.85
CA GLN A 128 -1.15 22.04 -30.64
C GLN A 128 0.07 21.54 -31.44
N ASN A 129 0.80 22.47 -32.07
CA ASN A 129 2.02 22.13 -32.80
C ASN A 129 3.13 21.62 -31.88
N LEU A 130 3.29 22.21 -30.69
CA LEU A 130 4.28 21.82 -29.69
C LEU A 130 4.05 20.39 -29.18
N PHE A 131 2.80 20.04 -28.85
CA PHE A 131 2.44 18.72 -28.32
C PHE A 131 2.22 17.67 -29.41
N SER A 132 2.18 18.06 -30.69
CA SER A 132 2.00 17.13 -31.79
C SER A 132 3.09 16.06 -31.81
N ILE A 133 2.68 14.81 -31.95
CA ILE A 133 3.58 13.67 -32.07
C ILE A 133 3.53 13.11 -33.47
N ARG A 134 4.61 12.41 -33.88
CA ARG A 134 4.62 11.67 -35.14
C ARG A 134 4.29 10.22 -34.87
N ALA A 135 3.15 9.77 -35.38
CA ALA A 135 2.71 8.37 -35.31
C ALA A 135 2.34 7.89 -36.72
N ASN A 136 2.86 6.73 -37.12
CA ASN A 136 2.59 6.14 -38.45
C ASN A 136 2.82 7.13 -39.61
N GLY A 137 3.89 7.92 -39.53
CA GLY A 137 4.28 8.90 -40.54
C GLY A 137 3.49 10.22 -40.54
N LYS A 138 2.35 10.31 -39.83
CA LYS A 138 1.50 11.51 -39.75
C LYS A 138 1.70 12.24 -38.42
N ARG A 139 1.52 13.58 -38.43
CA ARG A 139 1.41 14.36 -37.20
C ARG A 139 0.00 14.22 -36.65
N CYS A 140 -0.12 13.85 -35.37
CA CYS A 140 -1.38 13.75 -34.67
C CYS A 140 -1.24 14.26 -33.23
N PRO A 141 -2.33 14.70 -32.59
CA PRO A 141 -2.31 14.97 -31.16
C PRO A 141 -2.06 13.67 -30.38
N PRO A 142 -1.35 13.72 -29.25
CA PRO A 142 -1.22 12.58 -28.37
C PRO A 142 -2.54 12.33 -27.63
N HIS A 143 -2.68 11.13 -27.07
CA HIS A 143 -3.80 10.77 -26.23
C HIS A 143 -3.40 10.78 -24.76
N LEU A 144 -4.33 11.17 -23.88
CA LEU A 144 -4.14 11.16 -22.44
C LEU A 144 -4.92 10.03 -21.77
N VAL A 145 -4.23 9.27 -20.94
CA VAL A 145 -4.81 8.34 -19.98
C VAL A 145 -4.54 8.84 -18.57
N GLU A 146 -5.56 8.88 -17.73
CA GLU A 146 -5.47 9.30 -16.34
C GLU A 146 -5.85 8.15 -15.40
N PHE A 147 -5.06 7.96 -14.35
CA PHE A 147 -5.43 7.17 -13.19
C PHE A 147 -5.40 8.05 -11.95
N SER A 148 -6.45 7.98 -11.14
CA SER A 148 -6.59 8.76 -9.91
C SER A 148 -7.05 7.88 -8.77
N CYS A 149 -6.31 7.91 -7.66
CA CYS A 149 -6.57 7.12 -6.46
C CYS A 149 -6.67 8.01 -5.22
N ASN A 150 -7.60 7.70 -4.32
CA ASN A 150 -7.67 8.28 -2.98
C ASN A 150 -6.84 7.39 -2.02
N LEU A 151 -5.73 7.92 -1.50
CA LEU A 151 -4.79 7.13 -0.70
C LEU A 151 -5.33 6.82 0.70
N GLU A 152 -6.10 7.71 1.31
CA GLU A 152 -6.73 7.49 2.62
C GLU A 152 -7.77 6.39 2.54
N LEU A 153 -8.59 6.39 1.48
CA LEU A 153 -9.56 5.33 1.25
C LEU A 153 -8.87 3.99 0.94
N GLY A 154 -7.76 4.02 0.19
CA GLY A 154 -6.91 2.86 -0.02
C GLY A 154 -6.32 2.30 1.27
N ALA A 155 -5.79 3.17 2.13
CA ALA A 155 -5.26 2.79 3.44
C ALA A 155 -6.36 2.23 4.35
N PHE A 156 -7.49 2.91 4.44
CA PHE A 156 -8.67 2.45 5.19
C PHE A 156 -9.13 1.08 4.69
N THR A 157 -9.14 0.85 3.38
CA THR A 157 -9.51 -0.44 2.79
C THR A 157 -8.63 -1.56 3.32
N TYR A 158 -7.31 -1.37 3.35
CA TYR A 158 -6.41 -2.40 3.91
C TYR A 158 -6.49 -2.53 5.44
N ILE A 159 -6.79 -1.44 6.16
CA ILE A 159 -7.05 -1.50 7.62
C ILE A 159 -8.32 -2.32 7.89
N ALA A 160 -9.41 -2.02 7.21
CA ALA A 160 -10.66 -2.76 7.32
C ALA A 160 -10.47 -4.24 6.93
N ASP A 161 -9.67 -4.51 5.89
CA ASP A 161 -9.35 -5.87 5.46
C ASP A 161 -8.50 -6.63 6.47
N CYS A 162 -7.61 -5.97 7.21
CA CYS A 162 -6.80 -6.61 8.26
C CYS A 162 -7.58 -6.95 9.53
N LEU A 163 -8.67 -6.23 9.80
CA LEU A 163 -9.47 -6.32 11.03
C LEU A 163 -10.64 -7.31 10.92
N LYS A 164 -10.98 -7.79 9.71
CA LYS A 164 -12.15 -8.65 9.50
C LYS A 164 -12.01 -9.97 10.29
N ASP A 165 -13.05 -10.26 11.07
CA ASP A 165 -13.16 -11.28 12.11
C ASP A 165 -12.40 -12.59 11.86
N ARG A 166 -11.25 -12.74 12.53
CA ARG A 166 -10.54 -14.02 12.67
C ARG A 166 -10.47 -14.40 14.14
N LYS A 167 -11.56 -15.01 14.63
CA LYS A 167 -11.78 -15.55 16.00
C LYS A 167 -11.65 -14.51 17.14
N PRO A 168 -12.66 -14.42 18.04
CA PRO A 168 -12.71 -13.41 19.10
C PRO A 168 -11.61 -13.52 20.18
N ALA A 169 -10.84 -14.62 20.18
CA ALA A 169 -9.84 -14.86 21.22
C ALA A 169 -8.56 -14.02 21.07
N ARG A 170 -8.31 -13.40 19.90
CA ARG A 170 -7.05 -12.70 19.65
C ARG A 170 -7.24 -11.53 18.68
N SER A 171 -7.05 -10.31 19.17
CA SER A 171 -7.01 -9.09 18.33
C SER A 171 -5.70 -9.03 17.55
N VAL A 172 -5.68 -9.50 16.31
CA VAL A 172 -4.52 -9.37 15.40
C VAL A 172 -4.93 -8.58 14.17
N CYS A 173 -4.18 -7.52 13.85
CA CYS A 173 -4.30 -6.89 12.55
C CYS A 173 -3.37 -7.59 11.54
N MET A 174 -3.97 -8.32 10.61
CA MET A 174 -3.26 -9.13 9.63
C MET A 174 -2.87 -8.32 8.38
N PHE A 175 -2.13 -7.22 8.55
CA PHE A 175 -1.57 -6.50 7.40
C PHE A 175 -0.68 -7.41 6.57
N HIS A 176 -0.73 -7.24 5.24
CA HIS A 176 0.34 -7.74 4.39
C HIS A 176 1.67 -7.15 4.86
N ARG A 177 2.72 -7.96 4.93
CA ARG A 177 4.02 -7.59 5.52
C ARG A 177 4.61 -6.34 4.90
N LYS A 178 4.43 -6.14 3.59
CA LYS A 178 4.83 -4.92 2.86
C LYS A 178 4.10 -3.65 3.32
N LEU A 179 2.82 -3.77 3.73
CA LEU A 179 2.00 -2.65 4.22
C LEU A 179 2.16 -2.37 5.71
N ALA A 180 2.69 -3.31 6.49
CA ALA A 180 2.84 -3.12 7.94
C ALA A 180 3.64 -1.83 8.26
N PRO A 181 3.13 -0.94 9.14
CA PRO A 181 3.80 0.32 9.48
C PRO A 181 5.20 0.11 10.06
N TYR A 182 5.33 -0.87 10.95
CA TYR A 182 6.59 -1.32 11.51
C TYR A 182 6.82 -2.78 11.12
N LYS A 183 8.03 -3.10 10.65
CA LYS A 183 8.42 -4.49 10.35
C LYS A 183 8.81 -5.24 11.62
N PHE A 184 9.44 -4.54 12.55
CA PHE A 184 9.92 -5.09 13.82
C PHE A 184 9.36 -4.35 15.02
N ALA A 185 9.21 -5.06 16.13
CA ALA A 185 9.03 -4.50 17.46
C ALA A 185 9.88 -5.28 18.47
N PHE A 186 10.01 -4.75 19.68
CA PHE A 186 10.75 -5.40 20.76
C PHE A 186 9.82 -5.79 21.90
N ALA A 187 10.09 -6.94 22.50
CA ALA A 187 9.44 -7.40 23.72
C ALA A 187 10.47 -8.03 24.66
N ALA A 188 10.25 -7.90 25.96
CA ALA A 188 11.10 -8.51 26.98
C ALA A 188 10.25 -9.08 28.12
N PRO A 189 10.62 -10.22 28.73
CA PRO A 189 9.97 -10.68 29.95
C PRO A 189 10.12 -9.62 31.07
N PRO A 190 9.26 -9.64 32.10
CA PRO A 190 9.39 -8.73 33.24
C PRO A 190 10.78 -8.83 33.88
N VAL A 191 11.42 -7.67 34.07
CA VAL A 191 12.75 -7.55 34.68
C VAL A 191 12.63 -6.80 35.99
N SER A 192 13.25 -7.32 37.04
CA SER A 192 13.19 -6.75 38.40
C SER A 192 14.18 -5.62 38.62
N SER A 193 15.34 -5.65 37.95
CA SER A 193 16.38 -4.63 38.05
C SER A 193 16.15 -3.49 37.06
N SER A 194 16.18 -2.25 37.55
CA SER A 194 16.07 -1.06 36.69
C SER A 194 17.27 -0.92 35.76
N ASP A 195 18.48 -1.22 36.25
CA ASP A 195 19.71 -1.07 35.47
C ASP A 195 19.74 -2.05 34.29
N GLU A 196 19.36 -3.30 34.53
CA GLU A 196 19.26 -4.33 33.50
C GLU A 196 18.19 -3.99 32.45
N LEU A 197 17.07 -3.40 32.88
CA LEU A 197 16.04 -2.91 31.97
C LEU A 197 16.56 -1.78 31.07
N ASP A 198 17.39 -0.88 31.60
CA ASP A 198 17.96 0.23 30.83
C ASP A 198 19.06 -0.22 29.86
N GLU A 199 19.84 -1.24 30.22
CA GLU A 199 20.75 -1.93 29.30
C GLU A 199 19.98 -2.60 28.15
N LEU A 200 18.88 -3.30 28.44
CA LEU A 200 18.03 -3.93 27.41
C LEU A 200 17.41 -2.90 26.47
N LYS A 201 16.93 -1.76 26.99
CA LYS A 201 16.42 -0.66 26.15
C LYS A 201 17.53 -0.10 25.26
N SER A 202 18.73 0.05 25.79
CA SER A 202 19.89 0.54 25.05
C SER A 202 20.26 -0.41 23.90
N LEU A 203 20.28 -1.72 24.17
CA LEU A 203 20.46 -2.75 23.15
C LEU A 203 19.37 -2.68 22.07
N CYS A 204 18.09 -2.62 22.46
CA CYS A 204 16.98 -2.52 21.50
C CYS A 204 17.09 -1.26 20.63
N ARG A 205 17.56 -0.13 21.20
CA ARG A 205 17.78 1.11 20.46
C ARG A 205 18.91 0.95 19.44
N CYS A 206 20.01 0.29 19.80
CA CYS A 206 21.10 -0.04 18.88
C CYS A 206 20.63 -0.96 17.74
N LEU A 207 19.92 -2.04 18.06
CA LEU A 207 19.33 -2.95 17.06
C LEU A 207 18.34 -2.22 16.14
N GLY A 208 17.48 -1.36 16.70
CA GLY A 208 16.53 -0.58 15.92
C GLY A 208 17.20 0.48 15.04
N LEU A 209 18.36 1.01 15.41
CA LEU A 209 19.17 1.87 14.53
C LEU A 209 19.78 1.04 13.40
N ASP A 210 20.28 -0.15 13.68
CA ASP A 210 20.89 -1.03 12.69
C ASP A 210 19.88 -1.51 11.65
N LEU A 211 18.70 -1.96 12.09
CA LEU A 211 17.58 -2.30 11.21
C LEU A 211 17.20 -1.13 10.28
N ARG A 212 17.18 0.10 10.81
CA ARG A 212 16.89 1.31 10.02
C ARG A 212 17.96 1.62 8.98
N LYS A 213 19.24 1.32 9.24
CA LYS A 213 20.30 1.44 8.22
C LYS A 213 20.04 0.53 7.02
N HIS A 214 19.39 -0.62 7.26
CA HIS A 214 18.95 -1.55 6.22
C HIS A 214 17.55 -1.25 5.67
N GLY A 215 16.95 -0.09 5.98
CA GLY A 215 15.63 0.30 5.47
C GLY A 215 14.45 -0.39 6.16
N LEU A 216 14.68 -1.09 7.27
CA LEU A 216 13.64 -1.79 8.02
C LEU A 216 13.13 -0.93 9.18
N THR A 217 11.82 -0.69 9.19
CA THR A 217 11.19 0.08 10.26
C THR A 217 11.02 -0.77 11.52
N ALA A 218 11.48 -0.24 12.65
CA ALA A 218 11.36 -0.87 13.96
C ALA A 218 10.64 0.06 14.94
N LEU A 219 9.64 -0.46 15.64
CA LEU A 219 8.98 0.21 16.75
C LEU A 219 9.88 0.12 17.98
N LEU A 220 10.22 1.27 18.56
CA LEU A 220 11.04 1.32 19.77
C LEU A 220 10.28 0.75 20.99
N PRO A 221 11.01 0.21 21.99
CA PRO A 221 10.39 -0.30 23.21
C PRO A 221 9.48 0.71 23.90
N SER A 222 8.27 0.29 24.27
CA SER A 222 7.33 1.11 25.04
C SER A 222 7.85 1.35 26.46
N PRO A 223 7.97 2.59 26.94
CA PRO A 223 8.41 2.88 28.32
C PRO A 223 7.48 2.31 29.40
N VAL A 224 6.22 2.06 29.05
CA VAL A 224 5.17 1.58 29.96
C VAL A 224 5.11 0.06 30.00
N GLU A 225 5.32 -0.61 28.87
CA GLU A 225 5.08 -2.06 28.76
C GLU A 225 6.36 -2.89 28.77
N PHE A 226 7.40 -2.41 28.09
CA PHE A 226 8.61 -3.20 27.83
C PHE A 226 9.33 -3.58 29.12
N GLY A 227 9.57 -4.87 29.31
CA GLY A 227 10.24 -5.43 30.49
C GLY A 227 9.50 -5.19 31.81
N LYS A 228 8.26 -4.70 31.78
CA LYS A 228 7.42 -4.47 32.96
C LYS A 228 6.19 -5.36 32.97
N LYS A 229 5.50 -5.47 31.83
CA LYS A 229 4.32 -6.34 31.68
C LYS A 229 4.72 -7.74 31.22
N ALA A 230 3.81 -8.71 31.40
CA ALA A 230 4.00 -10.07 30.88
C ALA A 230 4.31 -10.07 29.37
N LEU A 231 5.20 -10.98 28.94
CA LEU A 231 5.61 -11.10 27.55
C LEU A 231 4.43 -11.35 26.60
N SER A 232 3.47 -12.19 27.02
CA SER A 232 2.25 -12.49 26.27
C SER A 232 1.41 -11.23 25.97
N HIS A 233 1.35 -10.30 26.92
CA HIS A 233 0.62 -9.04 26.75
C HIS A 233 1.29 -8.14 25.71
N GLN A 234 2.61 -7.95 25.81
CA GLN A 234 3.39 -7.16 24.86
C GLN A 234 3.29 -7.73 23.43
N VAL A 235 3.37 -9.06 23.31
CA VAL A 235 3.22 -9.75 22.02
C VAL A 235 1.83 -9.52 21.42
N THR A 236 0.78 -9.68 22.22
CA THR A 236 -0.60 -9.44 21.78
C THR A 236 -0.82 -7.99 21.36
N PHE A 237 -0.23 -7.05 22.09
CA PHE A 237 -0.26 -5.62 21.73
C PHE A 237 0.40 -5.39 20.36
N HIS A 238 1.58 -5.94 20.13
CA HIS A 238 2.28 -5.81 18.84
C HIS A 238 1.55 -6.52 17.68
N ASP A 239 0.91 -7.66 17.95
CA ASP A 239 0.05 -8.34 16.98
C ASP A 239 -1.17 -7.48 16.62
N GLY A 240 -1.73 -6.74 17.59
CA GLY A 240 -2.82 -5.78 17.37
C GLY A 240 -2.40 -4.58 16.52
N LEU A 241 -1.13 -4.15 16.62
CA LEU A 241 -0.54 -3.14 15.74
C LEU A 241 -0.19 -3.68 14.33
N GLY A 242 -0.30 -5.00 14.13
CA GLY A 242 0.00 -5.67 12.87
C GLY A 242 1.49 -5.73 12.53
N VAL A 243 2.37 -5.70 13.54
CA VAL A 243 3.82 -5.85 13.37
C VAL A 243 4.14 -7.31 12.98
N PRO A 244 4.81 -7.56 11.85
CA PRO A 244 5.12 -8.93 11.40
C PRO A 244 6.09 -9.69 12.31
N TYR A 245 7.08 -8.99 12.87
CA TYR A 245 8.15 -9.60 13.67
C TYR A 245 8.34 -8.94 15.02
N VAL A 246 8.44 -9.75 16.07
CA VAL A 246 8.77 -9.29 17.41
C VAL A 246 10.09 -9.90 17.83
N LEU A 247 11.08 -9.05 18.10
CA LEU A 247 12.35 -9.43 18.70
C LEU A 247 12.18 -9.54 20.22
N VAL A 248 12.29 -10.76 20.72
CA VAL A 248 12.21 -11.10 22.14
C VAL A 248 13.62 -11.05 22.71
N VAL A 249 13.91 -9.97 23.44
CA VAL A 249 15.21 -9.73 24.09
C VAL A 249 15.09 -10.10 25.56
N ARG A 250 16.06 -10.86 26.07
CA ARG A 250 16.09 -11.29 27.48
C ARG A 250 17.40 -10.83 28.14
N PRO A 251 17.47 -10.80 29.47
CA PRO A 251 18.74 -10.61 30.18
C PRO A 251 19.90 -11.46 29.65
N GLU A 252 19.63 -12.71 29.28
CA GLU A 252 20.65 -13.62 28.75
C GLU A 252 21.18 -13.15 27.38
N THR A 253 20.39 -12.39 26.63
CA THR A 253 20.80 -11.81 25.35
C THR A 253 21.97 -10.84 25.52
N LEU A 254 22.07 -10.11 26.64
CA LEU A 254 23.20 -9.21 26.92
C LEU A 254 24.52 -9.97 27.07
N LYS A 255 24.46 -11.22 27.56
CA LYS A 255 25.64 -12.07 27.78
C LYS A 255 25.98 -12.94 26.58
N THR A 256 24.96 -13.48 25.92
CA THR A 256 25.11 -14.52 24.88
C THR A 256 25.00 -13.96 23.46
N GLY A 257 24.43 -12.76 23.29
CA GLY A 257 24.08 -12.21 21.98
C GLY A 257 22.90 -12.92 21.30
N ILE A 258 22.25 -13.89 21.94
CA ILE A 258 21.14 -14.65 21.35
C ILE A 258 19.82 -13.95 21.65
N ALA A 259 19.11 -13.54 20.61
CA ALA A 259 17.75 -12.99 20.71
C ALA A 259 16.71 -13.97 20.11
N GLY A 260 15.48 -13.89 20.60
CA GLY A 260 14.35 -14.57 19.98
C GLY A 260 13.76 -13.71 18.87
N LEU A 261 13.39 -14.32 17.74
CA LEU A 261 12.62 -13.70 16.68
C LEU A 261 11.28 -14.44 16.57
N ARG A 262 10.19 -13.73 16.82
CA ARG A 262 8.84 -14.27 16.73
C ARG A 262 8.11 -13.73 15.50
N GLY A 263 7.56 -14.63 14.69
CA GLY A 263 6.64 -14.27 13.60
C GLY A 263 5.21 -14.09 14.08
N ARG A 264 4.51 -13.05 13.60
CA ARG A 264 3.08 -12.81 13.88
C ARG A 264 2.20 -13.95 13.36
N ASP A 265 2.46 -14.38 12.13
CA ASP A 265 1.61 -15.32 11.39
C ASP A 265 1.81 -16.76 11.86
N THR A 266 3.06 -17.18 12.13
CA THR A 266 3.38 -18.53 12.62
C THR A 266 3.24 -18.65 14.14
N THR A 267 3.31 -17.52 14.84
CA THR A 267 3.40 -17.43 16.31
C THR A 267 4.63 -18.09 16.94
N LEU A 268 5.52 -18.68 16.14
CA LEU A 268 6.73 -19.37 16.57
C LEU A 268 7.85 -18.37 16.88
N GLU A 269 8.58 -18.63 17.98
CA GLU A 269 9.82 -17.95 18.33
C GLU A 269 11.00 -18.83 17.92
N VAL A 270 11.91 -18.29 17.11
CA VAL A 270 13.19 -18.92 16.77
C VAL A 270 14.31 -18.13 17.45
N ARG A 271 15.23 -18.82 18.13
CA ARG A 271 16.38 -18.19 18.78
C ARG A 271 17.61 -18.30 17.90
N SER A 272 18.29 -17.19 17.66
CA SER A 272 19.48 -17.16 16.81
C SER A 272 20.46 -16.05 17.24
N THR A 273 21.75 -16.28 17.02
CA THR A 273 22.81 -15.25 17.08
C THR A 273 22.85 -14.41 15.80
N SER A 274 22.47 -14.99 14.65
CA SER A 274 22.44 -14.33 13.35
C SER A 274 21.00 -14.05 12.93
N LEU A 275 20.42 -12.97 13.44
CA LEU A 275 19.06 -12.54 13.06
C LEU A 275 18.93 -12.32 11.54
N TRP A 276 20.02 -11.91 10.87
CA TRP A 276 20.05 -11.63 9.43
C TRP A 276 19.70 -12.82 8.54
N PHE A 277 20.18 -14.03 8.87
CA PHE A 277 19.99 -15.22 8.03
C PHE A 277 18.51 -15.65 7.95
N THR A 278 17.76 -15.44 9.04
CA THR A 278 16.32 -15.72 9.09
C THR A 278 15.49 -14.63 8.41
N LEU A 279 16.03 -13.41 8.31
CA LEU A 279 15.31 -12.24 7.77
C LEU A 279 15.46 -12.06 6.27
N GLU A 280 16.58 -12.48 5.69
CA GLU A 280 16.86 -12.29 4.27
C GLU A 280 15.87 -13.05 3.36
N VAL A 281 15.43 -14.23 3.80
CA VAL A 281 14.45 -15.10 3.11
C VAL A 281 13.05 -14.48 3.09
N ASP A 282 12.71 -13.70 4.11
CA ASP A 282 11.33 -13.40 4.47
C ASP A 282 10.97 -11.92 4.21
N VAL A 283 11.96 -11.03 4.24
CA VAL A 283 11.79 -9.57 3.99
C VAL A 283 11.70 -9.27 2.48
N HIS A 284 12.31 -10.09 1.63
CA HIS A 284 12.35 -9.89 0.18
C HIS A 284 11.22 -10.61 -0.59
N SER A 285 10.46 -11.49 0.05
CA SER A 285 9.23 -12.10 -0.48
C SER A 285 8.02 -11.17 -0.31
#